data_AF-A0A2G4T2C2-F1
#
_entry.id   AF-A0A2G4T2C2-F1
#
_cell.length_a   1.000
_cell.length_b   1.000
_cell.length_c   1.000
_cell.angle_alpha   90.00
_cell.angle_beta   90.00
_cell.angle_gamma   90.00
#
_symmetry.space_group_name_H-M   'P 1'
#
loop_
_entity.id
_entity.type
_entity.pdbx_description
1 polymer ?
#
loop_
_entity_poly.entity_id
_entity_poly.type
_entity_poly.pdbx_seq_one_letter_code
_entity_poly.pdbx_strand_id
1 'polypeptide(L)'
;MQKLLFSSEFLASGHSNEFREFITRIIQSKSKAEEKSHVQEELTQLAPKLSSPDTASFKMREYLIRLIHCFMLGYSVDFGIIYAIMATQSGESALDKRVGYLACTLFLEKDHELCIMMINTLQKDLKSQNELDQCAALNAICYLRHPEIADNVFDLVIKAATEVPKQAVRKKAVAALYFLYEAYGLSEEHVMSTLRQALNDPDQSVVFAALAVWKNILQTRAIDFIDLLPQFYTIHRYILDTKVHKSFAYHGVLAPWAQLDCLSIYESYARHEIGYGRYLIYRIHIYHSRKQFR
;
A
#
# COMPACT_ATOMS: atom_id res chain seq x y z
N MET A 1 -11.16 -8.66 34.34
CA MET A 1 -9.86 -8.11 33.89
C MET A 1 -9.87 -7.68 32.41
N GLN A 2 -10.43 -8.46 31.47
CA GLN A 2 -10.51 -8.07 30.04
C GLN A 2 -11.39 -6.85 29.71
N LYS A 3 -12.44 -6.54 30.49
CA LYS A 3 -13.33 -5.38 30.23
C LYS A 3 -12.67 -4.00 30.43
N LEU A 4 -11.59 -3.91 31.21
CA LEU A 4 -10.94 -2.65 31.59
C LEU A 4 -9.74 -2.27 30.71
N LEU A 5 -9.12 -3.25 30.05
CA LEU A 5 -7.96 -2.99 29.17
C LEU A 5 -8.39 -2.32 27.86
N PHE A 6 -9.59 -2.63 27.35
CA PHE A 6 -10.10 -1.96 26.14
C PHE A 6 -10.55 -0.52 26.37
N SER A 7 -10.82 -0.06 27.60
CA SER A 7 -11.48 1.25 27.77
C SER A 7 -10.57 2.45 27.52
N SER A 8 -9.32 2.47 28.02
CA SER A 8 -8.48 3.67 27.85
C SER A 8 -7.80 3.73 26.48
N GLU A 9 -7.29 2.60 25.97
CA GLU A 9 -6.64 2.53 24.66
C GLU A 9 -7.63 2.74 23.52
N PHE A 10 -8.85 2.22 23.63
CA PHE A 10 -9.88 2.42 22.60
C PHE A 10 -10.39 3.86 22.60
N LEU A 11 -10.60 4.49 23.76
CA LEU A 11 -10.96 5.91 23.80
C LEU A 11 -9.81 6.79 23.26
N ALA A 12 -8.56 6.43 23.52
CA ALA A 12 -7.39 7.11 22.93
C ALA A 12 -7.27 6.91 21.41
N SER A 13 -7.86 5.84 20.86
CA SER A 13 -7.83 5.56 19.42
C SER A 13 -8.75 6.45 18.57
N GLY A 14 -9.61 7.26 19.20
CA GLY A 14 -10.51 8.19 18.51
C GLY A 14 -11.70 7.51 17.82
N HIS A 15 -12.00 6.26 18.16
CA HIS A 15 -13.16 5.53 17.67
C HIS A 15 -14.44 5.81 18.48
N SER A 16 -15.60 5.74 17.83
CA SER A 16 -16.88 6.02 18.48
C SER A 16 -17.31 4.90 19.44
N ASN A 17 -18.13 5.29 20.43
CA ASN A 17 -18.66 4.36 21.42
C ASN A 17 -19.56 3.30 20.77
N GLU A 18 -20.29 3.68 19.72
CA GLU A 18 -21.14 2.81 18.93
C GLU A 18 -20.32 1.72 18.24
N PHE A 19 -19.16 2.07 17.67
CA PHE A 19 -18.25 1.07 17.10
C PHE A 19 -17.72 0.12 18.18
N ARG A 20 -17.36 0.64 19.36
CA ARG A 20 -16.91 -0.18 20.50
C ARG A 20 -17.97 -1.19 20.93
N GLU A 21 -19.21 -0.73 21.04
CA GLU A 21 -20.34 -1.54 21.47
C GLU A 21 -20.61 -2.65 20.46
N PHE A 22 -20.64 -2.31 19.16
CA PHE A 22 -20.76 -3.29 18.09
C PHE A 22 -19.68 -4.39 18.18
N ILE A 23 -18.40 -4.01 18.23
CA ILE A 23 -17.29 -4.97 18.35
C ILE A 23 -17.39 -5.80 19.63
N THR A 24 -17.81 -5.19 20.74
CA THR A 24 -18.00 -5.90 22.02
C THR A 24 -19.10 -6.96 21.92
N ARG A 25 -20.22 -6.66 21.25
CA ARG A 25 -21.31 -7.61 21.00
C ARG A 25 -20.84 -8.79 20.13
N ILE A 26 -20.06 -8.51 19.08
CA ILE A 26 -19.46 -9.55 18.23
C ILE A 26 -18.51 -10.45 19.03
N ILE A 27 -17.59 -9.88 19.82
CA ILE A 27 -16.63 -10.67 20.62
C ILE A 27 -17.34 -11.52 21.68
N GLN A 28 -18.46 -11.04 22.23
CA GLN A 28 -19.23 -11.77 23.25
C GLN A 28 -20.20 -12.81 22.67
N SER A 29 -20.33 -12.88 21.35
CA SER A 29 -21.19 -13.85 20.68
C SER A 29 -20.72 -15.27 20.97
N LYS A 30 -21.62 -16.12 21.46
CA LYS A 30 -21.32 -17.52 21.84
C LYS A 30 -21.50 -18.48 20.68
N SER A 31 -22.14 -18.05 19.61
CA SER A 31 -22.43 -18.87 18.43
C SER A 31 -22.40 -18.05 17.15
N LYS A 32 -22.20 -18.71 16.01
CA LYS A 32 -22.25 -18.06 14.70
C LYS A 32 -23.65 -17.50 14.37
N ALA A 33 -24.70 -18.10 14.92
CA ALA A 33 -26.07 -17.61 14.76
C ALA A 33 -26.29 -16.27 15.49
N GLU A 34 -25.75 -16.14 16.71
CA GLU A 34 -25.80 -14.90 17.49
C GLU A 34 -24.98 -13.79 16.83
N GLU A 35 -23.77 -14.11 16.37
CA GLU A 35 -22.94 -13.17 15.59
C GLU A 35 -23.69 -12.68 14.34
N LYS A 36 -24.28 -13.61 13.57
CA LYS A 36 -25.07 -13.28 12.38
C LYS A 36 -26.25 -12.37 12.72
N SER A 37 -26.94 -12.62 13.84
CA SER A 37 -28.03 -11.77 14.30
C SER A 37 -27.55 -10.35 14.61
N HIS A 38 -26.41 -10.20 15.30
CA HIS A 38 -25.85 -8.89 15.63
C HIS A 38 -25.37 -8.13 14.39
N VAL A 39 -24.71 -8.82 13.45
CA VAL A 39 -24.30 -8.18 12.18
C VAL A 39 -25.51 -7.75 11.36
N GLN A 40 -26.54 -8.58 11.25
CA GLN A 40 -27.74 -8.22 10.50
C GLN A 40 -28.46 -7.00 11.12
N GLU A 41 -28.51 -6.93 12.45
CA GLU A 41 -29.04 -5.77 13.17
C GLU A 41 -28.23 -4.51 12.84
N GLU A 42 -26.89 -4.58 12.90
CA GLU A 42 -26.01 -3.45 12.57
C GLU A 42 -26.19 -2.99 11.12
N LEU A 43 -26.20 -3.91 10.16
CA LEU A 43 -26.41 -3.59 8.74
C LEU A 43 -27.76 -2.90 8.51
N THR A 44 -28.82 -3.39 9.15
CA THR A 44 -30.16 -2.80 9.07
C THR A 44 -30.19 -1.38 9.65
N GLN A 45 -29.43 -1.12 10.72
CA GLN A 45 -29.31 0.21 11.30
C GLN A 45 -28.43 1.17 10.47
N LEU A 46 -27.40 0.66 9.79
CA LEU A 46 -26.46 1.47 9.00
C LEU A 46 -27.05 1.89 7.66
N ALA A 47 -27.84 1.04 6.99
CA ALA A 47 -28.44 1.32 5.69
C ALA A 47 -29.14 2.69 5.60
N PRO A 48 -30.10 3.04 6.48
CA PRO A 48 -30.76 4.35 6.42
C PRO A 48 -29.80 5.51 6.77
N LYS A 49 -28.82 5.29 7.66
CA LYS A 49 -27.86 6.32 8.07
C LYS A 49 -26.89 6.67 6.94
N LEU A 50 -26.45 5.68 6.17
CA LEU A 50 -25.61 5.88 4.99
C LEU A 50 -26.35 6.60 3.87
N SER A 51 -27.64 6.30 3.68
CA SER A 51 -28.47 6.94 2.66
C SER A 51 -28.85 8.39 2.96
N SER A 52 -28.62 8.87 4.19
CA SER A 52 -29.01 10.23 4.60
C SER A 52 -28.12 11.28 3.92
N PRO A 53 -28.69 12.24 3.17
CA PRO A 53 -27.93 13.23 2.40
C PRO A 53 -27.11 14.18 3.29
N ASP A 54 -27.61 14.51 4.49
CA ASP A 54 -26.97 15.46 5.41
C ASP A 54 -25.98 14.79 6.39
N THR A 55 -25.43 13.65 6.03
CA THR A 55 -24.47 12.92 6.88
C THR A 55 -23.11 13.60 6.83
N ALA A 56 -22.68 14.18 7.96
CA ALA A 56 -21.36 14.76 8.09
C ALA A 56 -20.24 13.75 7.76
N SER A 57 -19.16 14.23 7.13
CA SER A 57 -18.04 13.40 6.64
C SER A 57 -17.45 12.46 7.71
N PHE A 58 -17.28 12.95 8.94
CA PHE A 58 -16.76 12.13 10.04
C PHE A 58 -17.71 11.00 10.46
N LYS A 59 -19.04 11.20 10.37
CA LYS A 59 -20.03 10.17 10.68
C LYS A 59 -20.08 9.12 9.58
N MET A 60 -20.00 9.56 8.32
CA MET A 60 -19.90 8.66 7.17
C MET A 60 -18.68 7.75 7.32
N ARG A 61 -17.52 8.30 7.72
CA ARG A 61 -16.33 7.52 8.06
C ARG A 61 -16.60 6.45 9.11
N GLU A 62 -17.27 6.78 10.22
CA GLU A 62 -17.59 5.81 11.27
C GLU A 62 -18.55 4.70 10.81
N TYR A 63 -19.53 5.04 9.95
CA TYR A 63 -20.44 4.06 9.36
C TYR A 63 -19.69 3.11 8.43
N LEU A 64 -18.78 3.63 7.59
CA LEU A 64 -17.94 2.81 6.72
C LEU A 64 -16.99 1.91 7.50
N ILE A 65 -16.40 2.36 8.61
CA ILE A 65 -15.56 1.49 9.46
C ILE A 65 -16.37 0.29 9.96
N ARG A 66 -17.57 0.51 10.49
CA ARG A 66 -18.45 -0.59 10.92
C ARG A 66 -18.83 -1.54 9.79
N LEU A 67 -19.10 -0.98 8.62
CA LEU A 67 -19.42 -1.76 7.43
C LEU A 67 -18.23 -2.61 6.97
N ILE A 68 -17.01 -2.06 6.97
CA ILE A 68 -15.76 -2.80 6.72
C ILE A 68 -15.63 -3.97 7.69
N HIS A 69 -15.95 -3.78 8.97
CA HIS A 69 -15.95 -4.87 9.94
C HIS A 69 -16.99 -5.96 9.62
N CYS A 70 -18.19 -5.60 9.19
CA CYS A 70 -19.18 -6.58 8.75
C CYS A 70 -18.68 -7.37 7.53
N PHE A 71 -18.06 -6.70 6.56
CA PHE A 71 -17.45 -7.33 5.40
C PHE A 71 -16.32 -8.29 5.77
N MET A 72 -15.42 -7.88 6.68
CA MET A 72 -14.32 -8.74 7.16
C MET A 72 -14.79 -10.01 7.89
N LEU A 73 -15.99 -9.98 8.48
CA LEU A 73 -16.62 -11.16 9.09
C LEU A 73 -17.29 -12.09 8.05
N GLY A 74 -17.29 -11.70 6.77
CA GLY A 74 -17.82 -12.47 5.64
C GLY A 74 -19.28 -12.18 5.28
N TYR A 75 -19.84 -11.04 5.71
CA TYR A 75 -21.21 -10.65 5.38
C TYR A 75 -21.23 -9.69 4.18
N SER A 76 -22.24 -9.81 3.31
CA SER A 76 -22.42 -8.90 2.16
C SER A 76 -22.76 -7.49 2.63
N VAL A 77 -22.17 -6.51 1.94
CA VAL A 77 -22.31 -5.06 2.22
C VAL A 77 -22.54 -4.27 0.93
N ASP A 78 -23.14 -4.90 -0.09
CA ASP A 78 -23.20 -4.37 -1.45
C ASP A 78 -23.90 -2.99 -1.52
N PHE A 79 -24.92 -2.78 -0.67
CA PHE A 79 -25.59 -1.49 -0.53
C PHE A 79 -24.64 -0.34 -0.12
N GLY A 80 -23.52 -0.68 0.52
CA GLY A 80 -22.51 0.25 1.01
C GLY A 80 -21.49 0.71 -0.02
N ILE A 81 -21.40 0.05 -1.19
CA ILE A 81 -20.39 0.32 -2.21
C ILE A 81 -20.49 1.76 -2.70
N ILE A 82 -21.70 2.22 -3.03
CA ILE A 82 -21.90 3.58 -3.52
C ILE A 82 -21.49 4.63 -2.49
N TYR A 83 -21.75 4.39 -1.21
CA TYR A 83 -21.40 5.30 -0.12
C TYR A 83 -19.89 5.31 0.16
N ALA A 84 -19.21 4.19 -0.02
CA ALA A 84 -17.75 4.13 0.02
C ALA A 84 -17.13 5.00 -1.09
N ILE A 85 -17.68 4.92 -2.31
CA ILE A 85 -17.25 5.77 -3.43
C ILE A 85 -17.54 7.24 -3.11
N MET A 86 -18.74 7.58 -2.66
CA MET A 86 -19.08 8.96 -2.26
C MET A 86 -18.11 9.50 -1.20
N ALA A 87 -17.74 8.71 -0.19
CA ALA A 87 -16.78 9.13 0.84
C ALA A 87 -15.38 9.47 0.28
N THR A 88 -14.95 8.84 -0.82
CA THR A 88 -13.70 9.24 -1.52
C THR A 88 -13.83 10.59 -2.23
N GLN A 89 -15.02 10.92 -2.73
CA GLN A 89 -15.28 12.13 -3.51
C GLN A 89 -15.58 13.36 -2.66
N SER A 90 -16.37 13.17 -1.59
CA SER A 90 -16.91 14.23 -0.74
C SER A 90 -16.28 14.28 0.65
N GLY A 91 -15.31 13.42 0.96
CA GLY A 91 -14.60 13.45 2.23
C GLY A 91 -13.92 14.80 2.47
N GLU A 92 -14.28 15.48 3.56
CA GLU A 92 -13.75 16.80 3.92
C GLU A 92 -12.29 16.74 4.39
N SER A 93 -11.90 15.62 5.00
CA SER A 93 -10.53 15.37 5.45
C SER A 93 -9.89 14.20 4.69
N ALA A 94 -8.56 14.22 4.62
CA ALA A 94 -7.80 13.11 4.03
C ALA A 94 -8.03 11.78 4.77
N LEU A 95 -8.37 11.81 6.07
CA LEU A 95 -8.73 10.62 6.83
C LEU A 95 -10.07 10.03 6.37
N ASP A 96 -11.05 10.87 6.08
CA ASP A 96 -12.37 10.41 5.61
C ASP A 96 -12.24 9.78 4.23
N LYS A 97 -11.54 10.46 3.31
CA LYS A 97 -11.21 9.90 1.98
C LYS A 97 -10.47 8.58 2.09
N ARG A 98 -9.47 8.49 2.97
CA ARG A 98 -8.68 7.26 3.17
C ARG A 98 -9.53 6.07 3.59
N VAL A 99 -10.53 6.28 4.46
CA VAL A 99 -11.48 5.23 4.83
C VAL A 99 -12.39 4.87 3.64
N GLY A 100 -12.85 5.85 2.87
CA GLY A 100 -13.56 5.60 1.61
C GLY A 100 -12.75 4.75 0.64
N TYR A 101 -11.47 5.07 0.44
CA TYR A 101 -10.58 4.30 -0.42
C TYR A 101 -10.37 2.88 0.10
N LEU A 102 -10.16 2.71 1.41
CA LEU A 102 -10.06 1.38 2.02
C LEU A 102 -11.32 0.57 1.78
N ALA A 103 -12.50 1.15 2.03
CA ALA A 103 -13.78 0.50 1.77
C ALA A 103 -13.91 0.10 0.29
N CYS A 104 -13.58 1.00 -0.64
CA CYS A 104 -13.62 0.70 -2.07
C CYS A 104 -12.68 -0.46 -2.45
N THR A 105 -11.44 -0.49 -1.94
CA THR A 105 -10.49 -1.58 -2.23
C THR A 105 -10.92 -2.94 -1.66
N LEU A 106 -11.81 -2.94 -0.67
CA LEU A 106 -12.35 -4.16 -0.07
C LEU A 106 -13.65 -4.61 -0.75
N PHE A 107 -14.56 -3.67 -1.04
CA PHE A 107 -15.90 -4.01 -1.51
C PHE A 107 -16.02 -4.13 -3.04
N LEU A 108 -15.19 -3.41 -3.80
CA LEU A 108 -15.27 -3.47 -5.26
C LEU A 108 -14.58 -4.74 -5.75
N GLU A 109 -15.39 -5.67 -6.24
CA GLU A 109 -14.93 -6.82 -7.00
C GLU A 109 -14.30 -6.39 -8.33
N LYS A 110 -13.56 -7.31 -8.95
CA LYS A 110 -12.97 -7.08 -10.27
C LYS A 110 -14.07 -6.77 -11.29
N ASP A 111 -13.84 -5.76 -12.13
CA ASP A 111 -14.74 -5.36 -13.23
C ASP A 111 -16.14 -4.88 -12.77
N HIS A 112 -16.27 -4.49 -11.49
CA HIS A 112 -17.52 -3.93 -10.96
C HIS A 112 -17.91 -2.63 -11.69
N GLU A 113 -19.19 -2.48 -12.08
CA GLU A 113 -19.68 -1.37 -12.92
C GLU A 113 -19.37 0.02 -12.35
N LEU A 114 -19.43 0.16 -11.02
CA LEU A 114 -19.11 1.40 -10.32
C LEU A 114 -17.61 1.76 -10.28
N CYS A 115 -16.71 0.89 -10.77
CA CYS A 115 -15.28 1.20 -10.87
C CYS A 115 -15.00 2.44 -11.74
N ILE A 116 -15.85 2.73 -12.72
CA ILE A 116 -15.72 3.93 -13.58
C ILE A 116 -15.76 5.21 -12.74
N MET A 117 -16.61 5.26 -11.70
CA MET A 117 -16.65 6.41 -10.77
C MET A 117 -15.35 6.55 -9.98
N MET A 118 -14.70 5.43 -9.66
CA MET A 118 -13.40 5.44 -9.00
C MET A 118 -12.30 5.96 -9.92
N ILE A 119 -12.31 5.65 -11.22
CA ILE A 119 -11.31 6.15 -12.18
C ILE A 119 -11.28 7.69 -12.16
N ASN A 120 -12.44 8.33 -12.28
CA ASN A 120 -12.55 9.80 -12.22
C ASN A 120 -12.02 10.36 -10.89
N THR A 121 -12.32 9.67 -9.79
CA THR A 121 -11.88 10.08 -8.45
C THR A 121 -10.36 9.94 -8.30
N LEU A 122 -9.77 8.84 -8.76
CA LEU A 122 -8.33 8.59 -8.77
C LEU A 122 -7.60 9.68 -9.57
N GLN A 123 -8.08 10.02 -10.77
CA GLN A 123 -7.48 11.08 -11.59
C GLN A 123 -7.50 12.43 -10.88
N LYS A 124 -8.61 12.77 -10.21
CA LYS A 124 -8.76 14.02 -9.45
C LYS A 124 -7.77 14.05 -8.28
N ASP A 125 -7.71 12.99 -7.47
CA ASP A 125 -6.88 12.97 -6.27
C ASP A 125 -5.38 12.84 -6.57
N LEU A 126 -4.99 12.17 -7.66
CA LEU A 126 -3.60 12.16 -8.15
C LEU A 126 -3.11 13.55 -8.59
N LYS A 127 -4.04 14.42 -9.04
CA LYS A 127 -3.75 15.82 -9.40
C LYS A 127 -3.91 16.79 -8.21
N SER A 128 -4.30 16.29 -7.04
CA SER A 128 -4.50 17.12 -5.84
C SER A 128 -3.18 17.69 -5.34
N GLN A 129 -3.22 18.87 -4.72
CA GLN A 129 -2.05 19.43 -4.01
C GLN A 129 -1.81 18.75 -2.65
N ASN A 130 -2.78 18.00 -2.16
CA ASN A 130 -2.67 17.29 -0.89
C ASN A 130 -1.95 15.94 -1.10
N GLU A 131 -0.78 15.79 -0.49
CA GLU A 131 0.01 14.55 -0.59
C GLU A 131 -0.72 13.33 -0.03
N LEU A 132 -1.60 13.50 0.96
CA LEU A 132 -2.36 12.40 1.56
C LEU A 132 -3.43 11.86 0.61
N ASP A 133 -4.06 12.73 -0.16
CA ASP A 133 -5.04 12.35 -1.19
C ASP A 133 -4.35 11.57 -2.31
N GLN A 134 -3.21 12.10 -2.81
CA GLN A 134 -2.38 11.40 -3.80
C GLN A 134 -1.93 10.03 -3.28
N CYS A 135 -1.47 9.96 -2.02
CA CYS A 135 -1.05 8.71 -1.39
C CYS A 135 -2.19 7.69 -1.24
N ALA A 136 -3.42 8.14 -0.97
CA ALA A 136 -4.59 7.28 -0.86
C ALA A 136 -4.98 6.71 -2.24
N ALA A 137 -5.02 7.56 -3.27
CA ALA A 137 -5.29 7.15 -4.64
C ALA A 137 -4.25 6.15 -5.17
N LEU A 138 -2.95 6.44 -4.98
CA LEU A 138 -1.86 5.53 -5.37
C LEU A 138 -1.95 4.18 -4.68
N ASN A 139 -2.34 4.17 -3.39
CA ASN A 139 -2.54 2.91 -2.68
C ASN A 139 -3.74 2.13 -3.23
N ALA A 140 -4.83 2.80 -3.57
CA ALA A 140 -6.03 2.17 -4.11
C ALA A 140 -5.77 1.53 -5.49
N ILE A 141 -4.95 2.17 -6.34
CA ILE A 141 -4.54 1.64 -7.65
C ILE A 141 -3.87 0.27 -7.53
N CYS A 142 -3.12 0.01 -6.44
CA CYS A 142 -2.48 -1.29 -6.23
C CYS A 142 -3.49 -2.44 -6.10
N TYR A 143 -4.73 -2.17 -5.67
CA TYR A 143 -5.74 -3.20 -5.37
C TYR A 143 -6.92 -3.20 -6.35
N LEU A 144 -7.33 -2.05 -6.86
CA LEU A 144 -8.45 -1.95 -7.80
C LEU A 144 -8.10 -2.59 -9.14
N ARG A 145 -9.03 -3.34 -9.73
CA ARG A 145 -8.86 -4.05 -10.99
C ARG A 145 -10.03 -3.77 -11.93
N HIS A 146 -9.74 -3.05 -13.01
CA HIS A 146 -10.67 -2.72 -14.08
C HIS A 146 -9.85 -2.34 -15.34
N PRO A 147 -10.23 -2.82 -16.55
CA PRO A 147 -9.44 -2.63 -17.78
C PRO A 147 -9.06 -1.17 -18.03
N GLU A 148 -9.99 -0.25 -17.80
CA GLU A 148 -9.79 1.17 -18.05
C GLU A 148 -8.93 1.91 -17.00
N ILE A 149 -8.62 1.30 -15.84
CA ILE A 149 -7.82 1.99 -14.82
C ILE A 149 -6.44 2.36 -15.37
N ALA A 150 -5.78 1.41 -16.04
CA ALA A 150 -4.41 1.58 -16.50
C ALA A 150 -4.30 2.76 -17.47
N ASP A 151 -5.13 2.77 -18.51
CA ASP A 151 -5.15 3.81 -19.54
C ASP A 151 -5.43 5.21 -18.97
N ASN A 152 -6.26 5.29 -17.92
CA ASN A 152 -6.67 6.57 -17.35
C ASN A 152 -5.72 7.14 -16.28
N VAL A 153 -4.92 6.30 -15.63
CA VAL A 153 -4.05 6.74 -14.51
C VAL A 153 -2.55 6.61 -14.79
N PHE A 154 -2.14 5.86 -15.82
CA PHE A 154 -0.74 5.54 -16.07
C PHE A 154 0.17 6.78 -16.10
N ASP A 155 -0.14 7.76 -16.95
CA ASP A 155 0.66 8.99 -17.07
C ASP A 155 0.71 9.79 -15.76
N LEU A 156 -0.37 9.76 -14.98
CA LEU A 156 -0.43 10.43 -13.69
C LEU A 156 0.44 9.72 -12.65
N VAL A 157 0.50 8.39 -12.68
CA VAL A 157 1.38 7.59 -11.82
C VAL A 157 2.86 7.81 -12.18
N ILE A 158 3.19 7.88 -13.47
CA ILE A 158 4.55 8.21 -13.94
C ILE A 158 4.95 9.60 -13.41
N LYS A 159 4.11 10.63 -13.62
CA LYS A 159 4.36 11.98 -13.08
C LYS A 159 4.47 11.99 -11.55
N ALA A 160 3.63 11.24 -10.86
CA ALA A 160 3.70 11.10 -9.41
C ALA A 160 5.01 10.46 -8.92
N ALA A 161 5.61 9.58 -9.74
CA ALA A 161 6.89 8.94 -9.44
C ALA A 161 8.11 9.83 -9.74
N THR A 162 8.01 10.76 -10.71
CA THR A 162 9.17 11.51 -11.22
C THR A 162 9.17 12.99 -10.89
N GLU A 163 8.00 13.65 -10.87
CA GLU A 163 7.88 15.11 -10.80
C GLU A 163 7.42 15.61 -9.42
N VAL A 164 6.71 14.80 -8.65
CA VAL A 164 6.17 15.24 -7.35
C VAL A 164 7.28 15.41 -6.31
N PRO A 165 7.41 16.57 -5.65
CA PRO A 165 8.51 16.84 -4.71
C PRO A 165 8.46 15.99 -3.45
N LYS A 166 7.27 15.46 -3.10
CA LYS A 166 7.04 14.66 -1.91
C LYS A 166 7.47 13.20 -2.12
N GLN A 167 8.51 12.79 -1.42
CA GLN A 167 9.04 11.43 -1.33
C GLN A 167 7.97 10.40 -0.94
N ALA A 168 7.00 10.75 -0.09
CA ALA A 168 5.92 9.84 0.30
C ALA A 168 5.03 9.45 -0.89
N VAL A 169 4.78 10.40 -1.80
CA VAL A 169 4.04 10.18 -3.04
C VAL A 169 4.89 9.36 -4.01
N ARG A 170 6.12 9.80 -4.31
CA ARG A 170 7.01 9.10 -5.24
C ARG A 170 7.22 7.63 -4.86
N LYS A 171 7.46 7.36 -3.57
CA LYS A 171 7.59 6.00 -3.03
C LYS A 171 6.38 5.12 -3.33
N LYS A 172 5.16 5.67 -3.19
CA LYS A 172 3.92 4.95 -3.47
C LYS A 172 3.65 4.82 -4.96
N ALA A 173 4.04 5.82 -5.75
CA ALA A 173 3.89 5.81 -7.20
C ALA A 173 4.78 4.73 -7.84
N VAL A 174 6.00 4.54 -7.34
CA VAL A 174 6.88 3.42 -7.75
C VAL A 174 6.21 2.06 -7.53
N ALA A 175 5.60 1.85 -6.36
CA ALA A 175 4.87 0.62 -6.07
C ALA A 175 3.62 0.47 -6.97
N ALA A 176 2.81 1.52 -7.10
CA ALA A 176 1.61 1.53 -7.94
C ALA A 176 1.93 1.24 -9.41
N LEU A 177 3.03 1.80 -9.92
CA LEU A 177 3.52 1.58 -11.27
C LEU A 177 3.86 0.10 -11.53
N TYR A 178 4.52 -0.55 -10.57
CA TYR A 178 4.78 -1.99 -10.64
C TYR A 178 3.48 -2.81 -10.68
N PHE A 179 2.51 -2.51 -9.81
CA PHE A 179 1.23 -3.23 -9.82
C PHE A 179 0.45 -3.02 -11.12
N LEU A 180 0.49 -1.82 -11.70
CA LEU A 180 -0.12 -1.56 -13.00
C LEU A 180 0.59 -2.34 -14.12
N TYR A 181 1.92 -2.36 -14.10
CA TYR A 181 2.72 -3.10 -15.07
C TYR A 181 2.39 -4.60 -15.06
N GLU A 182 2.40 -5.21 -13.86
CA GLU A 182 2.07 -6.63 -13.68
C GLU A 182 0.62 -6.96 -14.05
N ALA A 183 -0.33 -6.06 -13.74
CA ALA A 183 -1.75 -6.32 -13.95
C ALA A 183 -2.19 -6.14 -15.41
N TYR A 184 -1.59 -5.20 -16.16
CA TYR A 184 -2.09 -4.78 -17.47
C TYR A 184 -1.08 -4.91 -18.62
N GLY A 185 0.15 -5.38 -18.36
CA GLY A 185 1.15 -5.57 -19.41
C GLY A 185 1.54 -4.28 -20.13
N LEU A 186 1.71 -3.21 -19.36
CA LEU A 186 1.98 -1.86 -19.87
C LEU A 186 3.29 -1.78 -20.66
N SER A 187 3.41 -0.73 -21.50
CA SER A 187 4.63 -0.45 -22.27
C SER A 187 5.86 -0.44 -21.39
N GLU A 188 6.77 -1.38 -21.65
CA GLU A 188 7.92 -1.65 -20.82
C GLU A 188 8.90 -0.47 -20.76
N GLU A 189 9.05 0.26 -21.87
CA GLU A 189 10.06 1.33 -21.98
C GLU A 189 9.85 2.42 -20.93
N HIS A 190 8.64 2.95 -20.82
CA HIS A 190 8.31 4.03 -19.89
C HIS A 190 8.37 3.54 -18.43
N VAL A 191 7.81 2.36 -18.16
CA VAL A 191 7.81 1.75 -16.83
C VAL A 191 9.25 1.54 -16.34
N MET A 192 10.07 0.86 -17.13
CA MET A 192 11.43 0.51 -16.73
C MET A 192 12.33 1.75 -16.63
N SER A 193 12.14 2.75 -17.49
CA SER A 193 12.84 4.03 -17.39
C SER A 193 12.54 4.73 -16.05
N THR A 194 11.25 4.83 -15.67
CA THR A 194 10.85 5.41 -14.38
C THR A 194 11.35 4.61 -13.18
N LEU A 195 11.28 3.28 -13.22
CA LEU A 195 11.79 2.41 -12.14
C LEU A 195 13.32 2.50 -12.00
N ARG A 196 14.07 2.69 -13.10
CA ARG A 196 15.51 2.96 -13.06
C ARG A 196 15.81 4.33 -12.44
N GLN A 197 15.03 5.35 -12.80
CA GLN A 197 15.16 6.68 -12.20
C GLN A 197 14.94 6.64 -10.68
N ALA A 198 13.95 5.87 -10.20
CA ALA A 198 13.64 5.75 -8.78
C ALA A 198 14.77 5.12 -7.94
N LEU A 199 15.65 4.30 -8.53
CA LEU A 199 16.86 3.80 -7.86
C LEU A 199 17.90 4.90 -7.59
N ASN A 200 17.80 6.04 -8.28
CA ASN A 200 18.65 7.21 -8.12
C ASN A 200 17.94 8.38 -7.41
N ASP A 201 16.80 8.13 -6.78
CA ASP A 201 16.04 9.18 -6.09
C ASP A 201 16.88 9.82 -4.95
N PRO A 202 16.79 11.14 -4.73
CA PRO A 202 17.48 11.79 -3.62
C PRO A 202 17.05 11.28 -2.25
N ASP A 203 15.81 10.78 -2.12
CA ASP A 203 15.28 10.23 -0.87
C ASP A 203 15.44 8.71 -0.80
N GLN A 204 16.12 8.24 0.24
CA GLN A 204 16.41 6.82 0.46
C GLN A 204 15.15 5.95 0.59
N SER A 205 14.02 6.52 1.04
CA SER A 205 12.78 5.75 1.15
C SER A 205 12.19 5.40 -0.22
N VAL A 206 12.40 6.25 -1.24
CA VAL A 206 12.00 5.97 -2.62
C VAL A 206 12.93 4.94 -3.24
N VAL A 207 14.25 5.07 -3.03
CA VAL A 207 15.24 4.07 -3.46
C VAL A 207 14.91 2.69 -2.89
N PHE A 208 14.53 2.60 -1.61
CA PHE A 208 14.17 1.32 -0.99
C PHE A 208 12.85 0.75 -1.52
N ALA A 209 11.87 1.58 -1.88
CA ALA A 209 10.69 1.09 -2.60
C ALA A 209 11.05 0.57 -4.00
N ALA A 210 11.94 1.27 -4.71
CA ALA A 210 12.43 0.81 -6.01
C ALA A 210 13.18 -0.54 -5.88
N LEU A 211 14.04 -0.71 -4.87
CA LEU A 211 14.70 -2.00 -4.59
C LEU A 211 13.68 -3.13 -4.39
N ALA A 212 12.63 -2.90 -3.61
CA ALA A 212 11.61 -3.91 -3.36
C ALA A 212 10.84 -4.28 -4.64
N VAL A 213 10.57 -3.32 -5.52
CA VAL A 213 9.98 -3.56 -6.85
C VAL A 213 10.93 -4.34 -7.75
N TRP A 214 12.18 -3.91 -7.87
CA TRP A 214 13.20 -4.57 -8.69
C TRP A 214 13.47 -6.00 -8.23
N LYS A 215 13.46 -6.24 -6.92
CA LYS A 215 13.54 -7.60 -6.38
C LYS A 215 12.50 -8.53 -7.02
N ASN A 216 11.25 -8.07 -7.15
CA ASN A 216 10.19 -8.89 -7.74
C ASN A 216 10.38 -9.09 -9.25
N ILE A 217 10.68 -8.01 -9.99
CA ILE A 217 10.93 -8.07 -11.45
C ILE A 217 12.08 -9.04 -11.77
N LEU A 218 13.16 -8.99 -10.99
CA LEU A 218 14.37 -9.79 -11.23
C LEU A 218 14.19 -11.27 -10.89
N GLN A 219 13.11 -11.68 -10.20
CA GLN A 219 12.84 -13.09 -9.97
C GLN A 219 12.66 -13.86 -11.28
N THR A 220 12.08 -13.21 -12.30
CA THR A 220 11.79 -13.80 -13.61
C THR A 220 12.64 -13.23 -14.73
N ARG A 221 13.18 -12.01 -14.56
CA ARG A 221 13.83 -11.24 -15.65
C ARG A 221 15.26 -10.79 -15.35
N ALA A 222 16.00 -11.52 -14.51
CA ALA A 222 17.36 -11.13 -14.11
C ALA A 222 18.31 -10.88 -15.30
N ILE A 223 18.22 -11.68 -16.36
CA ILE A 223 19.10 -11.60 -17.54
C ILE A 223 18.94 -10.27 -18.29
N ASP A 224 17.72 -9.73 -18.33
CA ASP A 224 17.39 -8.51 -19.08
C ASP A 224 18.01 -7.25 -18.46
N PHE A 225 18.37 -7.32 -17.17
CA PHE A 225 18.74 -6.17 -16.35
C PHE A 225 20.11 -6.32 -15.70
N ILE A 226 21.06 -7.00 -16.36
CA ILE A 226 22.44 -7.18 -15.87
C ILE A 226 23.13 -5.83 -15.65
N ASP A 227 22.79 -4.82 -16.45
CA ASP A 227 23.28 -3.45 -16.37
C ASP A 227 23.03 -2.79 -15.00
N LEU A 228 22.01 -3.24 -14.26
CA LEU A 228 21.65 -2.68 -12.95
C LEU A 228 22.43 -3.27 -11.77
N LEU A 229 23.14 -4.39 -11.96
CA LEU A 229 23.90 -5.05 -10.89
C LEU A 229 24.89 -4.11 -10.17
N PRO A 230 25.68 -3.26 -10.87
CA PRO A 230 26.55 -2.27 -10.22
C PRO A 230 25.79 -1.24 -9.38
N GLN A 231 24.58 -0.87 -9.79
CA GLN A 231 23.73 0.07 -9.07
C GLN A 231 23.24 -0.54 -7.75
N PHE A 232 22.73 -1.78 -7.78
CA PHE A 232 22.34 -2.50 -6.56
C PHE A 232 23.51 -2.71 -5.59
N TYR A 233 24.70 -3.01 -6.11
CA TYR A 233 25.91 -3.07 -5.29
C TYR A 233 26.24 -1.72 -4.64
N THR A 234 26.12 -0.62 -5.39
CA THR A 234 26.38 0.74 -4.88
C THR A 234 25.40 1.10 -3.76
N ILE A 235 24.12 0.82 -3.94
CA ILE A 235 23.09 1.07 -2.91
C ILE A 235 23.37 0.25 -1.65
N HIS A 236 23.66 -1.05 -1.80
CA HIS A 236 23.97 -1.90 -0.66
C HIS A 236 25.24 -1.43 0.08
N ARG A 237 26.29 -1.07 -0.66
CA ARG A 237 27.52 -0.53 -0.09
C ARG A 237 27.27 0.78 0.67
N TYR A 238 26.41 1.64 0.14
CA TYR A 238 26.01 2.88 0.78
C TYR A 238 25.34 2.63 2.16
N ILE A 239 24.52 1.58 2.28
CA ILE A 239 23.96 1.13 3.56
C ILE A 239 25.07 0.62 4.50
N LEU A 240 25.94 -0.27 4.02
CA LEU A 240 27.00 -0.91 4.82
C LEU A 240 28.05 0.08 5.34
N ASP A 241 28.34 1.13 4.56
CA ASP A 241 29.24 2.22 4.93
C ASP A 241 28.52 3.27 5.81
N THR A 242 27.33 2.96 6.33
CA THR A 242 26.57 3.76 7.31
C THR A 242 26.16 5.16 6.83
N LYS A 243 26.02 5.34 5.50
CA LYS A 243 25.65 6.62 4.89
C LYS A 243 24.13 6.90 4.88
N VAL A 244 23.33 5.89 5.24
CA VAL A 244 21.87 5.99 5.37
C VAL A 244 21.48 6.68 6.67
N HIS A 245 20.40 7.44 6.65
CA HIS A 245 19.90 8.12 7.85
C HIS A 245 19.53 7.12 8.96
N LYS A 246 19.83 7.46 10.22
CA LYS A 246 19.60 6.55 11.37
C LYS A 246 18.12 6.21 11.61
N SER A 247 17.18 6.95 11.02
CA SER A 247 15.75 6.61 11.06
C SER A 247 15.42 5.27 10.41
N PHE A 248 16.30 4.75 9.54
CA PHE A 248 16.17 3.41 8.96
C PHE A 248 16.81 2.31 9.82
N ALA A 249 17.35 2.64 11.00
CA ALA A 249 17.89 1.65 11.92
C ALA A 249 16.76 0.87 12.62
N TYR A 250 16.89 -0.44 12.67
CA TYR A 250 16.01 -1.32 13.45
C TYR A 250 16.88 -2.24 14.30
N HIS A 251 16.72 -2.17 15.63
CA HIS A 251 17.53 -2.88 16.63
C HIS A 251 19.05 -2.84 16.35
N GLY A 252 19.58 -1.67 16.00
CA GLY A 252 21.01 -1.45 15.76
C GLY A 252 21.49 -1.84 14.36
N VAL A 253 20.64 -2.41 13.52
CA VAL A 253 20.95 -2.73 12.11
C VAL A 253 20.38 -1.63 11.21
N LEU A 254 21.21 -1.04 10.33
CA LEU A 254 20.77 -0.01 9.39
C LEU A 254 20.05 -0.62 8.18
N ALA A 255 18.84 -0.16 7.90
CA ALA A 255 18.02 -0.54 6.74
C ALA A 255 18.01 -2.07 6.47
N PRO A 256 17.68 -2.92 7.46
CA PRO A 256 17.79 -4.37 7.32
C PRO A 256 16.95 -4.93 6.17
N TRP A 257 15.75 -4.40 5.95
CA TRP A 257 14.89 -4.83 4.83
C TRP A 257 15.50 -4.51 3.46
N ALA A 258 16.09 -3.32 3.30
CA ALA A 258 16.76 -2.98 2.04
C ALA A 258 18.01 -3.85 1.80
N GLN A 259 18.74 -4.25 2.85
CA GLN A 259 19.83 -5.21 2.74
C GLN A 259 19.32 -6.59 2.30
N LEU A 260 18.21 -7.06 2.89
CA LEU A 260 17.57 -8.33 2.48
C LEU A 260 17.09 -8.29 1.03
N ASP A 261 16.53 -7.16 0.58
CA ASP A 261 16.15 -6.97 -0.82
C ASP A 261 17.38 -7.03 -1.74
N CYS A 262 18.50 -6.38 -1.37
CA CYS A 262 19.75 -6.47 -2.13
C CYS A 262 20.28 -7.91 -2.21
N LEU A 263 20.25 -8.65 -1.11
CA LEU A 263 20.69 -10.06 -1.08
C LEU A 263 19.80 -10.94 -1.95
N SER A 264 18.48 -10.72 -1.92
CA SER A 264 17.51 -11.43 -2.76
C SER A 264 17.76 -11.14 -4.24
N ILE A 265 18.08 -9.89 -4.58
CA ILE A 265 18.47 -9.49 -5.93
C ILE A 265 19.73 -10.23 -6.39
N TYR A 266 20.76 -10.32 -5.54
CA TYR A 266 21.98 -11.07 -5.88
C TYR A 266 21.71 -12.55 -6.07
N GLU A 267 20.81 -13.14 -5.28
CA GLU A 267 20.37 -14.52 -5.46
C GLU A 267 19.73 -14.71 -6.84
N SER A 268 18.84 -13.81 -7.26
CA SER A 268 18.21 -13.86 -8.59
C SER A 268 19.24 -13.84 -9.73
N TYR A 269 20.29 -13.02 -9.63
CA TYR A 269 21.40 -13.03 -10.60
C TYR A 269 22.24 -14.31 -10.51
N ALA A 270 22.55 -14.77 -9.29
CA ALA A 270 23.36 -15.96 -9.08
C ALA A 270 22.71 -17.23 -9.65
N ARG A 271 21.38 -17.36 -9.57
CA ARG A 271 20.62 -18.47 -10.19
C ARG A 271 20.79 -18.56 -11.71
N HIS A 272 21.17 -17.46 -12.36
CA HIS A 272 21.44 -17.37 -13.79
C HIS A 272 22.95 -17.32 -14.10
N GLU A 273 23.80 -17.68 -13.13
CA GLU A 273 25.27 -17.66 -13.22
C GLU A 273 25.87 -16.25 -13.48
N ILE A 274 25.05 -15.20 -13.36
CA ILE A 274 25.47 -13.81 -13.53
C ILE A 274 26.24 -13.38 -12.28
N GLY A 275 27.48 -12.92 -12.48
CA GLY A 275 28.36 -12.47 -11.38
C GLY A 275 29.29 -13.53 -10.78
N TYR A 276 29.28 -14.77 -11.30
CA TYR A 276 30.28 -15.80 -10.97
C TYR A 276 31.66 -15.52 -11.60
N GLY A 277 31.70 -14.69 -12.65
CA GLY A 277 32.94 -14.23 -13.28
C GLY A 277 33.56 -13.02 -12.59
N ARG A 278 34.51 -13.27 -11.67
CA ARG A 278 35.47 -12.32 -11.06
C ARG A 278 34.87 -11.20 -10.18
N TYR A 279 34.98 -11.41 -8.86
CA TYR A 279 35.09 -10.40 -7.76
C TYR A 279 33.90 -10.05 -6.83
N LEU A 280 32.62 -10.35 -7.11
CA LEU A 280 31.54 -9.87 -6.21
C LEU A 280 31.08 -10.87 -5.13
N ILE A 281 30.82 -12.14 -5.46
CA ILE A 281 30.17 -13.09 -4.54
C ILE A 281 31.11 -13.51 -3.39
N TYR A 282 32.41 -13.69 -3.66
CA TYR A 282 33.38 -14.07 -2.62
C TYR A 282 33.57 -13.00 -1.52
N ARG A 283 33.25 -11.72 -1.77
CA ARG A 283 33.37 -10.68 -0.74
C ARG A 283 32.17 -10.64 0.22
N ILE A 284 30.97 -10.99 -0.23
CA ILE A 284 29.77 -10.97 0.62
C ILE A 284 29.85 -12.08 1.69
N HIS A 285 30.33 -13.27 1.33
CA HIS A 285 30.54 -14.36 2.30
C HIS A 285 31.65 -14.05 3.34
N ILE A 286 32.68 -13.31 2.94
CA ILE A 286 33.79 -12.94 3.83
C ILE A 286 33.44 -11.75 4.75
N TYR A 287 32.60 -10.82 4.31
CA TYR A 287 32.22 -9.66 5.13
C TYR A 287 31.22 -10.02 6.25
N HIS A 288 30.26 -10.91 6.01
CA HIS A 288 29.35 -11.35 7.08
C HIS A 288 30.04 -12.19 8.15
N SER A 289 31.03 -13.00 7.77
CA SER A 289 31.79 -13.83 8.71
C SER A 289 32.73 -13.03 9.63
N ARG A 290 33.11 -11.81 9.24
CA ARG A 290 34.03 -10.97 10.04
C ARG A 290 33.34 -10.02 11.02
N LYS A 291 32.04 -9.75 10.86
CA LYS A 291 31.27 -8.88 11.80
C LYS A 291 30.57 -9.64 12.93
N GLN A 292 30.51 -10.97 12.90
CA GLN A 292 30.01 -11.78 14.02
C GLN A 292 31.09 -12.12 15.08
N PHE A 293 32.35 -11.71 14.87
CA PHE A 293 33.47 -12.00 15.79
C PHE A 293 34.27 -10.76 16.23
N ARG A 294 33.66 -9.56 16.21
CA ARG A 294 34.23 -8.36 16.85
C ARG A 294 33.16 -7.52 17.51
#